data_AF-A0A284RYL3-F1
#
_entry.id   AF-A0A284RYL3-F1
#
_cell.length_a   1.000
_cell.length_b   1.000
_cell.length_c   1.000
_cell.angle_alpha   90.00
_cell.angle_beta   90.00
_cell.angle_gamma   90.00
#
_symmetry.space_group_name_H-M   'P 1'
#
loop_
_entity.id
_entity.type
_entity.pdbx_description
1 polymer ?
#
loop_
_entity_poly.entity_id
_entity_poly.type
_entity_poly.pdbx_seq_one_letter_code
_entity_poly.pdbx_strand_id
1 'polypeptide(L)'
;MGDVLGSLPHLTEYHIAWVGLQSAPAPFLCTPFGSSPLTKLTLEITLENLQTLLKSQPSFFGTLRELDLFLRTDHALDAAGYDMILSRTLAPMINSLSLQMLSLRLWEPIDLSPFFSALYPQPKLHTLSLSIPLTAPHLGNPDSVAAFLNMHSRTLRNLSLRATDLSSPIPIVDDSLSQWMQRAFCAVNLTSLSSLELAMGSIPYESAQLCISRFPRTLANLVITGRHLSMAEVRGLRIPRLRRLRMGPVTLSPQLMDYLAARVAVQRLELVVSDVVPRDGEEPIYEDREQEESQVCKFFQEMGERRYEGWGVRHLEVARNAVPWRRRYEDGFSDLWSRCVPSLREVAV
;
A
#
# COMPACT_ATOMS: atom_id res chain seq x y z
N MET A 1 -37.03 18.83 2.04
CA MET A 1 -36.32 17.81 1.25
C MET A 1 -36.31 16.55 2.10
N GLY A 2 -37.03 15.52 1.68
CA GLY A 2 -37.15 14.27 2.43
C GLY A 2 -35.78 13.62 2.61
N ASP A 3 -35.60 12.92 3.72
CA ASP A 3 -34.38 12.20 4.09
C ASP A 3 -34.20 10.97 3.19
N VAL A 4 -33.86 11.21 1.92
CA VAL A 4 -33.61 10.19 0.90
C VAL A 4 -32.51 9.24 1.36
N LEU A 5 -31.54 9.74 2.11
CA LEU A 5 -30.38 9.00 2.60
C LEU A 5 -30.71 8.07 3.78
N GLY A 6 -31.59 8.47 4.69
CA GLY A 6 -32.11 7.61 5.75
C GLY A 6 -32.98 6.45 5.25
N SER A 7 -33.42 6.50 3.98
CA SER A 7 -34.28 5.49 3.34
C SER A 7 -33.52 4.45 2.50
N LEU A 8 -32.20 4.32 2.67
CA LEU A 8 -31.35 3.41 1.88
C LEU A 8 -31.04 2.10 2.66
N PRO A 9 -31.96 1.12 2.73
CA PRO A 9 -31.84 -0.05 3.62
C PRO A 9 -30.68 -1.00 3.31
N HIS A 10 -30.05 -0.85 2.16
CA HIS A 10 -28.97 -1.71 1.68
C HIS A 10 -27.63 -0.97 1.52
N LEU A 11 -27.50 0.24 2.08
CA LEU A 11 -26.25 0.97 2.01
C LEU A 11 -25.19 0.32 2.92
N THR A 12 -24.21 -0.34 2.30
CA THR A 12 -23.10 -1.00 3.00
C THR A 12 -21.80 -0.20 2.94
N GLU A 13 -21.67 0.67 1.95
CA GLU A 13 -20.50 1.52 1.74
C GLU A 13 -20.95 2.97 1.56
N TYR A 14 -20.25 3.89 2.24
CA TYR A 14 -20.56 5.30 2.15
C TYR A 14 -19.29 6.13 2.06
N HIS A 15 -19.28 7.07 1.11
CA HIS A 15 -18.16 7.97 0.84
C HIS A 15 -18.60 9.40 1.13
N ILE A 16 -17.89 10.06 2.02
CA ILE A 16 -18.12 11.46 2.40
C ILE A 16 -16.84 12.24 2.12
N ALA A 17 -16.97 13.34 1.40
CA ALA A 17 -15.94 14.36 1.30
C ALA A 17 -16.51 15.66 1.90
N TRP A 18 -15.97 16.06 3.05
CA TRP A 18 -16.38 17.24 3.80
C TRP A 18 -15.19 18.15 4.07
N VAL A 19 -14.82 18.90 3.03
CA VAL A 19 -13.64 19.77 2.99
C VAL A 19 -14.02 21.11 2.37
N GLY A 20 -13.37 22.21 2.78
CA GLY A 20 -13.59 23.53 2.18
C GLY A 20 -14.98 24.10 2.44
N LEU A 21 -15.69 23.55 3.42
CA LEU A 21 -16.99 24.00 3.89
C LEU A 21 -16.85 24.41 5.34
N GLN A 22 -17.53 25.50 5.73
CA GLN A 22 -17.57 25.95 7.11
C GLN A 22 -18.03 24.83 8.04
N SER A 23 -17.48 24.81 9.26
CA SER A 23 -17.85 23.86 10.31
C SER A 23 -19.26 24.14 10.82
N ALA A 24 -20.25 23.70 10.04
CA ALA A 24 -21.67 23.79 10.34
C ALA A 24 -22.22 22.37 10.54
N PRO A 25 -23.19 22.16 11.45
CA PRO A 25 -23.83 20.87 11.59
C PRO A 25 -24.41 20.41 10.24
N ALA A 26 -23.93 19.27 9.75
CA ALA A 26 -24.38 18.65 8.50
C ALA A 26 -25.07 17.31 8.82
N PRO A 27 -26.23 17.32 9.51
CA PRO A 27 -26.88 16.10 10.00
C PRO A 27 -27.23 15.13 8.87
N PHE A 28 -27.47 15.63 7.65
CA PHE A 28 -27.74 14.81 6.48
C PHE A 28 -26.57 13.87 6.13
N LEU A 29 -25.31 14.26 6.40
CA LEU A 29 -24.14 13.39 6.22
C LEU A 29 -24.15 12.20 7.19
N CYS A 30 -24.90 12.29 8.28
CA CYS A 30 -24.99 11.23 9.28
C CYS A 30 -26.26 10.37 9.10
N THR A 31 -27.20 10.75 8.24
CA THR A 31 -28.50 10.07 8.09
C THR A 31 -28.41 8.58 7.74
N PRO A 32 -27.43 8.08 6.96
CA PRO A 32 -27.33 6.64 6.72
C PRO A 32 -26.79 5.88 7.92
N PHE A 33 -26.14 6.56 8.86
CA PHE A 33 -25.59 5.95 10.05
C PHE A 33 -26.75 5.57 10.99
N GLY A 34 -26.92 4.28 11.26
CA GLY A 34 -28.00 3.75 12.14
C GLY A 34 -29.28 3.34 11.42
N SER A 35 -29.53 3.81 10.20
CA SER A 35 -30.62 3.34 9.33
C SER A 35 -30.19 2.22 8.38
N SER A 36 -28.89 2.14 8.11
CA SER A 36 -28.31 1.22 7.12
C SER A 36 -27.27 0.28 7.75
N PRO A 37 -27.07 -0.94 7.22
CA PRO A 37 -26.05 -1.89 7.68
C PRO A 37 -24.66 -1.50 7.17
N LEU A 38 -24.21 -0.28 7.50
CA LEU A 38 -22.96 0.27 6.97
C LEU A 38 -21.75 -0.50 7.51
N THR A 39 -20.95 -1.05 6.61
CA THR A 39 -19.73 -1.80 6.95
C THR A 39 -18.46 -1.06 6.58
N LYS A 40 -18.52 -0.15 5.59
CA LYS A 40 -17.37 0.64 5.12
C LYS A 40 -17.69 2.12 5.04
N LEU A 41 -16.77 2.93 5.55
CA LEU A 41 -16.82 4.39 5.48
C LEU A 41 -15.51 4.90 4.90
N THR A 42 -15.59 5.68 3.83
CA THR A 42 -14.48 6.53 3.39
C THR A 42 -14.82 7.96 3.72
N LEU A 43 -13.98 8.58 4.55
CA LEU A 43 -14.19 9.92 5.06
C LEU A 43 -12.99 10.79 4.72
N GLU A 44 -13.17 11.69 3.77
CA GLU A 44 -12.30 12.84 3.56
C GLU A 44 -12.84 14.02 4.35
N ILE A 45 -12.10 14.50 5.34
CA ILE A 45 -12.59 15.50 6.29
C ILE A 45 -11.47 16.36 6.85
N THR A 46 -11.82 17.57 7.26
CA THR A 46 -10.93 18.44 8.03
C THR A 46 -10.98 18.12 9.52
N LEU A 47 -9.88 18.31 10.25
CA LEU A 47 -9.84 18.06 11.69
C LEU A 47 -10.89 18.90 12.44
N GLU A 48 -11.16 20.12 11.97
CA GLU A 48 -12.15 21.03 12.52
C GLU A 48 -13.57 20.48 12.32
N ASN A 49 -13.88 19.98 11.12
CA ASN A 49 -15.19 19.41 10.82
C ASN A 49 -15.44 18.07 11.52
N LEU A 50 -14.38 17.32 11.85
CA LEU A 50 -14.49 16.06 12.59
C LEU A 50 -15.18 16.25 13.95
N GLN A 51 -14.89 17.35 14.65
CA GLN A 51 -15.57 17.63 15.91
C GLN A 51 -17.07 17.82 15.73
N THR A 52 -17.46 18.53 14.67
CA THR A 52 -18.86 18.81 14.36
C THR A 52 -19.59 17.54 13.94
N LEU A 53 -18.94 16.66 13.16
CA LEU A 53 -19.47 15.35 12.77
C LEU A 53 -19.76 14.45 13.98
N LEU A 54 -18.91 14.48 15.01
CA LEU A 54 -19.04 13.59 16.17
C LEU A 54 -19.92 14.15 17.28
N LYS A 55 -20.02 15.48 17.40
CA LYS A 55 -20.96 16.14 18.33
C LYS A 55 -22.41 15.89 17.94
N SER A 56 -22.71 15.80 16.65
CA SER A 56 -24.09 15.59 16.22
C SER A 56 -24.62 14.26 16.72
N GLN A 57 -23.81 13.19 16.72
CA GLN A 57 -24.34 11.83 16.81
C GLN A 57 -23.25 10.78 17.22
N PRO A 58 -23.26 10.19 18.45
CA PRO A 58 -22.21 9.27 18.94
C PRO A 58 -22.46 7.74 18.78
N SER A 59 -23.70 7.26 18.57
CA SER A 59 -24.07 5.83 18.55
C SER A 59 -24.00 5.10 17.17
N PHE A 60 -23.21 5.59 16.23
CA PHE A 60 -23.48 5.46 14.78
C PHE A 60 -22.75 4.36 14.03
N PHE A 61 -21.74 3.75 14.66
CA PHE A 61 -20.76 2.94 13.94
C PHE A 61 -20.67 1.48 14.40
N GLY A 62 -21.69 0.95 15.09
CA GLY A 62 -21.66 -0.39 15.67
C GLY A 62 -21.42 -1.52 14.65
N THR A 63 -21.78 -1.32 13.38
CA THR A 63 -21.55 -2.27 12.28
C THR A 63 -20.32 -1.98 11.44
N LEU A 64 -19.66 -0.82 11.65
CA LEU A 64 -18.55 -0.37 10.83
C LEU A 64 -17.32 -1.26 11.05
N ARG A 65 -16.77 -1.78 9.96
CA ARG A 65 -15.61 -2.68 9.95
C ARG A 65 -14.44 -2.10 9.19
N GLU A 66 -14.70 -1.26 8.21
CA GLU A 66 -13.67 -0.67 7.37
C GLU A 66 -13.78 0.84 7.43
N LEU A 67 -12.67 1.50 7.72
CA LEU A 67 -12.59 2.94 7.76
C LEU A 67 -11.37 3.44 6.98
N ASP A 68 -11.64 4.20 5.93
CA ASP A 68 -10.64 4.93 5.16
C ASP A 68 -10.72 6.41 5.53
N LEU A 69 -9.75 6.91 6.29
CA LEU A 69 -9.66 8.31 6.66
C LEU A 69 -8.69 9.05 5.75
N PHE A 70 -9.13 10.20 5.26
CA PHE A 70 -8.28 11.19 4.62
C PHE A 70 -8.41 12.52 5.37
N LEU A 71 -7.39 12.84 6.17
CA LEU A 71 -7.41 13.98 7.08
C LEU A 71 -6.74 15.20 6.44
N ARG A 72 -7.35 16.36 6.68
CA ARG A 72 -6.93 17.67 6.21
C ARG A 72 -7.13 18.71 7.31
N THR A 73 -6.70 19.93 7.06
CA THR A 73 -6.93 21.11 7.88
C THR A 73 -7.32 22.26 6.95
N ASP A 74 -8.37 22.99 7.29
CA ASP A 74 -8.75 24.20 6.54
C ASP A 74 -7.97 25.41 7.08
N HIS A 75 -7.62 25.38 8.37
CA HIS A 75 -6.96 26.46 9.06
C HIS A 75 -5.76 25.95 9.88
N ALA A 76 -4.75 26.80 10.07
CA ALA A 76 -3.63 26.48 10.95
C ALA A 76 -4.13 26.39 12.40
N LEU A 77 -4.26 25.18 12.92
CA LEU A 77 -4.51 24.92 14.34
C LEU A 77 -3.20 25.07 15.13
N ASP A 78 -3.30 25.49 16.39
CA ASP A 78 -2.17 25.41 17.32
C ASP A 78 -1.95 23.97 17.79
N ALA A 79 -0.78 23.71 18.42
CA ALA A 79 -0.42 22.37 18.88
C ALA A 79 -1.46 21.77 19.85
N ALA A 80 -2.05 22.61 20.71
CA ALA A 80 -3.10 22.19 21.65
C ALA A 80 -4.40 21.81 20.93
N GLY A 81 -4.79 22.53 19.88
CA GLY A 81 -5.95 22.22 19.05
C GLY A 81 -5.79 20.88 18.32
N TYR A 82 -4.62 20.64 17.72
CA TYR A 82 -4.29 19.34 17.11
C TYR A 82 -4.37 18.21 18.13
N ASP A 83 -3.69 18.34 19.26
CA ASP A 83 -3.67 17.32 20.31
C ASP A 83 -5.09 17.00 20.82
N MET A 84 -5.90 18.04 21.07
CA MET A 84 -7.29 17.88 21.50
C MET A 84 -8.11 17.12 20.47
N ILE A 85 -8.06 17.49 19.18
CA ILE A 85 -8.87 16.80 18.15
C ILE A 85 -8.41 15.35 17.99
N LEU A 86 -7.09 15.12 17.89
CA LEU A 86 -6.56 13.80 17.62
C LEU A 86 -6.75 12.82 18.80
N SER A 87 -6.46 13.27 20.03
CA SER A 87 -6.50 12.40 21.22
C SER A 87 -7.86 12.35 21.91
N ARG A 88 -8.66 13.43 21.86
CA ARG A 88 -9.95 13.53 22.59
C ARG A 88 -11.18 13.39 21.69
N THR A 89 -11.01 13.44 20.38
CA THR A 89 -12.13 13.33 19.43
C THR A 89 -11.94 12.16 18.47
N LEU A 90 -10.87 12.13 17.69
CA LEU A 90 -10.63 11.09 16.69
C LEU A 90 -10.34 9.73 17.32
N ALA A 91 -9.35 9.64 18.21
CA ALA A 91 -8.98 8.37 18.84
C ALA A 91 -10.14 7.72 19.63
N PRO A 92 -10.92 8.46 20.46
CA PRO A 92 -12.09 7.89 21.13
C PRO A 92 -13.17 7.39 20.17
N MET A 93 -13.39 8.08 19.04
CA MET A 93 -14.28 7.59 18.00
C MET A 93 -13.79 6.25 17.47
N ILE A 94 -12.52 6.15 17.05
CA ILE A 94 -11.93 4.88 16.57
C ILE A 94 -12.01 3.78 17.62
N ASN A 95 -11.74 4.11 18.90
CA ASN A 95 -11.79 3.17 20.01
C ASN A 95 -13.19 2.61 20.28
N SER A 96 -14.25 3.34 19.90
CA SER A 96 -15.63 2.86 19.99
C SER A 96 -16.02 1.88 18.88
N LEU A 97 -15.17 1.76 17.85
CA LEU A 97 -15.40 0.91 16.70
C LEU A 97 -14.86 -0.50 16.93
N SER A 98 -15.32 -1.44 16.12
CA SER A 98 -14.78 -2.80 16.06
C SER A 98 -14.14 -3.04 14.68
N LEU A 99 -13.18 -2.19 14.31
CA LEU A 99 -12.59 -2.17 12.97
C LEU A 99 -11.83 -3.46 12.64
N GLN A 100 -11.97 -3.87 11.38
CA GLN A 100 -11.17 -4.88 10.70
C GLN A 100 -10.08 -4.26 9.82
N MET A 101 -10.37 -3.08 9.26
CA MET A 101 -9.46 -2.31 8.44
C MET A 101 -9.46 -0.84 8.86
N LEU A 102 -8.26 -0.28 8.98
CA LEU A 102 -8.02 1.15 9.13
C LEU A 102 -7.03 1.61 8.06
N SER A 103 -7.39 2.64 7.31
CA SER A 103 -6.51 3.31 6.36
C SER A 103 -6.41 4.78 6.73
N LEU A 104 -5.18 5.30 6.83
CA LEU A 104 -4.90 6.68 7.19
C LEU A 104 -4.13 7.37 6.07
N ARG A 105 -4.70 8.44 5.55
CA ARG A 105 -4.09 9.33 4.56
C ARG A 105 -4.13 10.76 5.06
N LEU A 106 -3.13 11.54 4.69
CA LEU A 106 -3.01 12.95 5.07
C LEU A 106 -2.85 13.81 3.83
N TRP A 107 -3.51 14.97 3.80
CA TRP A 107 -3.34 15.97 2.73
C TRP A 107 -2.15 16.91 2.98
N GLU A 108 -1.81 17.14 4.25
CA GLU A 108 -0.58 17.82 4.64
C GLU A 108 0.12 17.06 5.79
N PRO A 109 1.39 17.38 6.09
CA PRO A 109 2.10 16.78 7.22
C PRO A 109 1.45 17.16 8.56
N ILE A 110 0.90 16.17 9.26
CA ILE A 110 0.23 16.34 10.57
C ILE A 110 0.90 15.39 11.57
N ASP A 111 1.24 15.90 12.75
CA ASP A 111 1.73 15.06 13.85
C ASP A 111 0.60 14.20 14.42
N LEU A 112 0.56 12.91 14.07
CA LEU A 112 -0.42 11.95 14.56
C LEU A 112 0.01 11.24 15.86
N SER A 113 1.09 11.66 16.53
CA SER A 113 1.51 11.05 17.81
C SER A 113 0.39 11.04 18.85
N PRO A 114 -0.38 12.13 19.05
CA PRO A 114 -1.48 12.14 20.00
C PRO A 114 -2.55 11.10 19.66
N PHE A 115 -2.83 10.92 18.37
CA PHE A 115 -3.78 9.93 17.89
C PHE A 115 -3.29 8.51 18.18
N PHE A 116 -2.09 8.13 17.72
CA PHE A 116 -1.56 6.78 17.92
C PHE A 116 -1.39 6.42 19.40
N SER A 117 -1.04 7.40 20.24
CA SER A 117 -0.84 7.20 21.68
C SER A 117 -2.16 7.05 22.46
N ALA A 118 -3.27 7.55 21.91
CA ALA A 118 -4.59 7.48 22.52
C ALA A 118 -5.45 6.28 22.04
N LEU A 119 -4.97 5.51 21.07
CA LEU A 119 -5.66 4.32 20.57
C LEU A 119 -5.55 3.14 21.55
N TYR A 120 -6.63 2.37 21.64
CA TYR A 120 -6.69 1.11 22.38
C TYR A 120 -6.50 -0.08 21.46
N PRO A 121 -6.16 -1.26 22.01
CA PRO A 121 -6.07 -2.48 21.22
C PRO A 121 -7.39 -2.78 20.51
N GLN A 122 -7.34 -2.93 19.19
CA GLN A 122 -8.46 -3.31 18.35
C GLN A 122 -8.36 -4.80 18.02
N PRO A 123 -9.08 -5.69 18.74
CA PRO A 123 -8.87 -7.14 18.64
C PRO A 123 -9.24 -7.71 17.26
N LYS A 124 -10.03 -6.99 16.47
CA LYS A 124 -10.42 -7.39 15.12
C LYS A 124 -9.63 -6.69 14.03
N LEU A 125 -8.67 -5.82 14.35
CA LEU A 125 -7.92 -5.08 13.33
C LEU A 125 -6.89 -6.01 12.67
N HIS A 126 -7.15 -6.36 11.40
CA HIS A 126 -6.30 -7.24 10.61
C HIS A 126 -5.57 -6.50 9.50
N THR A 127 -6.10 -5.36 9.03
CA THR A 127 -5.53 -4.58 7.93
C THR A 127 -5.26 -3.15 8.38
N LEU A 128 -4.03 -2.69 8.13
CA LEU A 128 -3.61 -1.32 8.34
C LEU A 128 -2.94 -0.79 7.09
N SER A 129 -3.37 0.39 6.63
CA SER A 129 -2.76 1.11 5.53
C SER A 129 -2.34 2.50 6.00
N LEU A 130 -1.07 2.84 5.84
CA LEU A 130 -0.50 4.11 6.26
C LEU A 130 0.11 4.84 5.07
N SER A 131 -0.34 6.07 4.84
CA SER A 131 0.30 7.03 3.95
C SER A 131 1.18 7.98 4.76
N ILE A 132 2.48 7.87 4.60
CA ILE A 132 3.49 8.61 5.36
C ILE A 132 3.91 9.84 4.53
N PRO A 133 3.67 11.07 5.00
CA PRO A 133 4.19 12.27 4.35
C PRO A 133 5.71 12.23 4.22
N LEU A 134 6.23 12.62 3.05
CA LEU A 134 7.68 12.75 2.83
C LEU A 134 8.31 13.79 3.75
N THR A 135 7.61 14.89 4.00
CA THR A 135 8.08 15.99 4.83
C THR A 135 7.76 15.76 6.30
N ALA A 136 8.65 16.25 7.17
CA ALA A 136 8.41 16.28 8.60
C ALA A 136 7.09 17.02 8.93
N PRO A 137 6.34 16.59 9.96
CA PRO A 137 6.72 15.58 10.95
C PRO A 137 6.45 14.12 10.51
N HIS A 138 6.24 13.83 9.23
CA HIS A 138 5.79 12.53 8.73
C HIS A 138 4.44 12.15 9.37
N LEU A 139 4.41 11.12 10.22
CA LEU A 139 3.25 10.76 11.06
C LEU A 139 3.43 11.17 12.54
N GLY A 140 4.43 11.97 12.86
CA GLY A 140 4.76 12.39 14.23
C GLY A 140 5.94 11.63 14.84
N ASN A 141 5.84 11.30 16.12
CA ASN A 141 6.80 10.53 16.88
C ASN A 141 6.81 9.06 16.41
N PRO A 142 7.96 8.56 15.91
CA PRO A 142 8.07 7.17 15.46
C PRO A 142 7.78 6.16 16.58
N ASP A 143 8.05 6.49 17.84
CA ASP A 143 7.86 5.60 18.98
C ASP A 143 6.35 5.34 19.26
N SER A 144 5.49 6.35 19.03
CA SER A 144 4.04 6.21 19.13
C SER A 144 3.48 5.27 18.05
N VAL A 145 4.00 5.37 16.83
CA VAL A 145 3.64 4.45 15.73
C VAL A 145 4.11 3.03 16.03
N ALA A 146 5.35 2.88 16.51
CA ALA A 146 5.91 1.58 16.89
C ALA A 146 5.08 0.91 18.00
N ALA A 147 4.70 1.68 19.03
CA ALA A 147 3.84 1.20 20.12
C ALA A 147 2.47 0.75 19.60
N PHE A 148 1.83 1.53 18.74
CA PHE A 148 0.56 1.18 18.11
C PHE A 148 0.65 -0.10 17.28
N LEU A 149 1.71 -0.27 16.48
CA LEU A 149 1.92 -1.50 15.71
C LEU A 149 2.14 -2.72 16.63
N ASN A 150 2.98 -2.58 17.65
CA ASN A 150 3.26 -3.66 18.60
C ASN A 150 2.02 -4.08 19.43
N MET A 151 1.14 -3.13 19.73
CA MET A 151 -0.16 -3.39 20.35
C MET A 151 -1.01 -4.37 19.52
N HIS A 152 -0.84 -4.37 18.19
CA HIS A 152 -1.56 -5.23 17.24
C HIS A 152 -0.71 -6.40 16.73
N SER A 153 0.36 -6.77 17.45
CA SER A 153 1.32 -7.81 17.06
C SER A 153 0.70 -9.17 16.70
N ARG A 154 -0.44 -9.53 17.31
CA ARG A 154 -1.15 -10.80 17.12
C ARG A 154 -2.39 -10.70 16.23
N THR A 155 -2.83 -9.49 15.89
CA THR A 155 -4.07 -9.28 15.13
C THR A 155 -3.79 -8.82 13.71
N LEU A 156 -2.77 -7.97 13.52
CA LEU A 156 -2.46 -7.40 12.22
C LEU A 156 -1.87 -8.46 11.28
N ARG A 157 -2.52 -8.63 10.13
CA ARG A 157 -2.17 -9.61 9.08
C ARG A 157 -1.70 -8.95 7.80
N ASN A 158 -2.17 -7.74 7.53
CA ASN A 158 -1.92 -6.97 6.32
C ASN A 158 -1.44 -5.57 6.71
N LEU A 159 -0.25 -5.20 6.24
CA LEU A 159 0.32 -3.87 6.40
C LEU A 159 0.64 -3.30 5.02
N SER A 160 0.09 -2.14 4.70
CA SER A 160 0.42 -1.38 3.49
C SER A 160 1.07 -0.06 3.89
N LEU A 161 2.24 0.20 3.33
CA LEU A 161 2.99 1.44 3.54
C LEU A 161 3.17 2.13 2.20
N ARG A 162 2.79 3.41 2.17
CA ARG A 162 3.06 4.31 1.06
C ARG A 162 3.68 5.57 1.62
N ALA A 163 4.69 6.11 0.94
CA ALA A 163 5.10 7.49 1.17
C ALA A 163 4.40 8.41 0.17
N THR A 164 3.96 9.57 0.63
CA THR A 164 3.26 10.57 -0.20
C THR A 164 4.04 11.86 -0.19
N ASP A 165 4.37 12.33 -1.39
CA ASP A 165 4.80 13.70 -1.59
C ASP A 165 3.59 14.63 -1.52
N LEU A 166 3.54 15.44 -0.45
CA LEU A 166 2.51 16.43 -0.22
C LEU A 166 3.06 17.85 -0.44
N SER A 167 4.28 17.97 -0.96
CA SER A 167 4.99 19.24 -1.12
C SER A 167 4.86 19.85 -2.52
N SER A 168 5.10 21.16 -2.61
CA SER A 168 5.28 21.94 -3.85
C SER A 168 6.37 21.29 -4.74
N PRO A 169 6.46 21.58 -6.06
CA PRO A 169 7.05 20.71 -7.09
C PRO A 169 8.56 20.43 -7.01
N ILE A 170 9.22 20.80 -5.92
CA ILE A 170 10.65 20.57 -5.68
C ILE A 170 10.78 19.54 -4.55
N PRO A 171 11.05 18.26 -4.86
CA PRO A 171 11.26 17.25 -3.83
C PRO A 171 12.50 17.61 -3.00
N ILE A 172 12.30 17.94 -1.73
CA ILE A 172 13.40 18.04 -0.78
C ILE A 172 13.76 16.60 -0.41
N VAL A 173 14.80 16.07 -1.06
CA VAL A 173 15.40 14.80 -0.70
C VAL A 173 16.17 15.01 0.60
N ASP A 174 15.54 14.67 1.72
CA ASP A 174 16.19 14.63 3.03
C ASP A 174 16.08 13.22 3.61
N ASP A 175 17.14 12.77 4.29
CA ASP A 175 17.24 11.45 4.93
C ASP A 175 16.31 11.32 6.15
N SER A 176 15.59 12.39 6.51
CA SER A 176 14.66 12.41 7.64
C SER A 176 13.61 11.31 7.59
N LEU A 177 13.02 11.01 6.42
CA LEU A 177 12.07 9.91 6.30
C LEU A 177 12.72 8.55 6.57
N SER A 178 13.93 8.32 6.07
CA SER A 178 14.68 7.08 6.29
C SER A 178 14.93 6.87 7.79
N GLN A 179 15.40 7.91 8.48
CA GLN A 179 15.65 7.87 9.93
C GLN A 179 14.36 7.66 10.72
N TRP A 180 13.28 8.33 10.31
CA TRP A 180 11.97 8.19 10.92
C TRP A 180 11.43 6.75 10.78
N MET A 181 11.44 6.20 9.57
CA MET A 181 11.00 4.82 9.31
C MET A 181 11.88 3.82 10.05
N GLN A 182 13.20 4.04 10.07
CA GLN A 182 14.10 3.19 10.84
C GLN A 182 13.67 3.13 12.30
N ARG A 183 13.45 4.29 12.94
CA ARG A 183 12.98 4.33 14.33
C ARG A 183 11.60 3.68 14.51
N ALA A 184 10.64 4.00 13.63
CA ALA A 184 9.26 3.53 13.74
C ALA A 184 9.13 2.01 13.58
N PHE A 185 9.98 1.37 12.76
CA PHE A 185 9.87 -0.05 12.42
C PHE A 185 10.96 -0.94 13.03
N CYS A 186 12.08 -0.39 13.51
CA CYS A 186 13.21 -1.19 14.04
C CYS A 186 12.90 -1.97 15.32
N ALA A 187 11.84 -1.63 16.06
CA ALA A 187 11.40 -2.32 17.27
C ALA A 187 10.04 -3.01 17.11
N VAL A 188 9.46 -2.96 15.91
CA VAL A 188 8.14 -3.56 15.63
C VAL A 188 8.28 -5.07 15.45
N ASN A 189 7.37 -5.82 16.06
CA ASN A 189 7.25 -7.27 15.98
C ASN A 189 5.78 -7.66 15.75
N LEU A 190 5.44 -7.96 14.49
CA LEU A 190 4.09 -8.36 14.08
C LEU A 190 4.06 -9.87 13.82
N THR A 191 3.83 -10.65 14.88
CA THR A 191 3.87 -12.13 14.86
C THR A 191 2.81 -12.78 13.96
N SER A 192 1.79 -12.04 13.54
CA SER A 192 0.72 -12.53 12.65
C SER A 192 0.74 -11.88 11.26
N LEU A 193 1.73 -11.02 10.96
CA LEU A 193 1.80 -10.33 9.68
C LEU A 193 2.11 -11.32 8.56
N SER A 194 1.17 -11.47 7.64
CA SER A 194 1.26 -12.38 6.50
C SER A 194 1.37 -11.67 5.16
N SER A 195 1.01 -10.39 5.09
CA SER A 195 1.04 -9.59 3.87
C SER A 195 1.66 -8.23 4.13
N LEU A 196 2.65 -7.86 3.33
CA LEU A 196 3.30 -6.55 3.34
C LEU A 196 3.23 -5.95 1.95
N GLU A 197 2.75 -4.71 1.87
CA GLU A 197 2.77 -3.90 0.66
C GLU A 197 3.61 -2.65 0.88
N LEU A 198 4.53 -2.40 -0.05
CA LEU A 198 5.44 -1.26 -0.06
C LEU A 198 5.32 -0.53 -1.39
N ALA A 199 4.82 0.70 -1.35
CA ALA A 199 4.83 1.60 -2.49
C ALA A 199 6.14 2.40 -2.52
N MET A 200 7.15 1.83 -3.18
CA MET A 200 8.52 2.33 -3.41
C MET A 200 8.64 3.63 -4.20
N GLY A 201 7.52 4.25 -4.62
CA GLY A 201 7.56 5.52 -5.36
C GLY A 201 8.33 6.59 -4.61
N SER A 202 8.13 6.65 -3.29
CA SER A 202 8.79 7.63 -2.41
C SER A 202 9.35 7.00 -1.12
N ILE A 203 9.18 5.69 -0.92
CA ILE A 203 9.80 4.97 0.20
C ILE A 203 11.28 4.69 -0.13
N PRO A 204 12.23 5.12 0.72
CA PRO A 204 13.65 4.83 0.54
C PRO A 204 13.94 3.33 0.51
N TYR A 205 14.89 2.91 -0.32
CA TYR A 205 15.18 1.50 -0.56
C TYR A 205 15.61 0.76 0.71
N GLU A 206 16.47 1.38 1.50
CA GLU A 206 16.99 0.85 2.77
C GLU A 206 15.86 0.67 3.79
N SER A 207 14.90 1.60 3.83
CA SER A 207 13.71 1.53 4.69
C SER A 207 12.79 0.38 4.28
N ALA A 208 12.62 0.16 2.98
CA ALA A 208 11.87 -0.99 2.46
C ALA A 208 12.56 -2.32 2.81
N GLN A 209 13.88 -2.41 2.63
CA GLN A 209 14.66 -3.58 3.03
C GLN A 209 14.52 -3.88 4.52
N LEU A 210 14.58 -2.84 5.36
CA LEU A 210 14.33 -2.96 6.80
C LEU A 210 12.97 -3.62 7.01
N CYS A 211 11.88 -3.04 6.53
CA CYS A 211 10.51 -3.56 6.70
C CYS A 211 10.36 -5.03 6.27
N ILE A 212 10.92 -5.42 5.12
CA ILE A 212 10.87 -6.81 4.63
C ILE A 212 11.64 -7.74 5.58
N SER A 213 12.85 -7.34 5.99
CA SER A 213 13.73 -8.13 6.84
C SER A 213 13.24 -8.29 8.29
N ARG A 214 12.27 -7.47 8.73
CA ARG A 214 11.67 -7.58 10.07
C ARG A 214 10.72 -8.78 10.21
N PHE A 215 10.08 -9.21 9.14
CA PHE A 215 9.01 -10.23 9.21
C PHE A 215 9.30 -11.50 8.37
N PRO A 216 10.53 -12.02 8.32
CA PRO A 216 10.91 -13.05 7.33
C PRO A 216 10.24 -14.40 7.57
N ARG A 217 9.74 -14.66 8.80
CA ARG A 217 9.13 -15.94 9.19
C ARG A 217 7.61 -15.98 9.02
N THR A 218 6.96 -14.82 9.05
CA THR A 218 5.50 -14.72 9.04
C THR A 218 4.97 -14.29 7.67
N LEU A 219 5.79 -13.56 6.91
CA LEU A 219 5.40 -13.01 5.63
C LEU A 219 5.16 -14.11 4.59
N ALA A 220 3.96 -14.11 4.00
CA ALA A 220 3.56 -15.00 2.93
C ALA A 220 3.28 -14.26 1.61
N ASN A 221 2.90 -12.98 1.68
CA ASN A 221 2.61 -12.16 0.52
C ASN A 221 3.44 -10.87 0.60
N LEU A 222 4.13 -10.54 -0.48
CA LEU A 222 4.90 -9.31 -0.59
C LEU A 222 4.52 -8.58 -1.88
N VAL A 223 4.19 -7.30 -1.76
CA VAL A 223 3.95 -6.41 -2.90
C VAL A 223 4.94 -5.25 -2.82
N ILE A 224 5.76 -5.07 -3.86
CA ILE A 224 6.72 -3.98 -3.98
C ILE A 224 6.45 -3.28 -5.30
N THR A 225 5.83 -2.10 -5.24
CA THR A 225 5.46 -1.35 -6.45
C THR A 225 5.77 0.13 -6.33
N GLY A 226 5.53 0.94 -7.37
CA GLY A 226 5.75 2.40 -7.33
C GLY A 226 6.73 2.85 -8.40
N ARG A 227 8.01 2.99 -8.05
CA ARG A 227 9.08 3.33 -9.01
C ARG A 227 9.67 2.08 -9.67
N HIS A 228 10.34 2.29 -10.80
CA HIS A 228 11.14 1.26 -11.45
C HIS A 228 12.24 0.75 -10.51
N LEU A 229 12.36 -0.58 -10.42
CA LEU A 229 13.38 -1.27 -9.65
C LEU A 229 14.48 -1.76 -10.58
N SER A 230 15.71 -1.31 -10.34
CA SER A 230 16.88 -1.80 -11.04
C SER A 230 17.21 -3.24 -10.65
N MET A 231 17.93 -3.95 -11.52
CA MET A 231 18.36 -5.31 -11.22
C MET A 231 19.25 -5.40 -9.96
N ALA A 232 20.08 -4.37 -9.71
CA ALA A 232 20.89 -4.28 -8.49
C ALA A 232 20.03 -4.22 -7.23
N GLU A 233 18.95 -3.44 -7.26
CA GLU A 233 18.00 -3.33 -6.15
C GLU A 233 17.22 -4.63 -5.94
N VAL A 234 16.76 -5.27 -7.02
CA VAL A 234 16.09 -6.58 -6.95
C VAL A 234 17.03 -7.64 -6.33
N ARG A 235 18.32 -7.62 -6.71
CA ARG A 235 19.36 -8.49 -6.12
C ARG A 235 19.63 -8.20 -4.65
N GLY A 236 19.55 -6.93 -4.25
CA GLY A 236 19.74 -6.52 -2.85
C GLY A 236 18.55 -6.83 -1.95
N LEU A 237 17.34 -7.05 -2.49
CA LEU A 237 16.16 -7.36 -1.68
C LEU A 237 16.30 -8.76 -1.06
N ARG A 238 16.31 -8.82 0.28
CA ARG A 238 16.33 -10.07 1.05
C ARG A 238 14.91 -10.65 1.15
N ILE A 239 14.40 -11.15 0.03
CA ILE A 239 13.04 -11.68 -0.08
C ILE A 239 12.97 -13.02 0.69
N PRO A 240 12.08 -13.16 1.69
CA PRO A 240 11.90 -14.43 2.40
C PRO A 240 11.20 -15.47 1.51
N ARG A 241 10.94 -16.66 2.05
CA ARG A 241 10.07 -17.63 1.36
C ARG A 241 8.64 -17.12 1.37
N LEU A 242 8.05 -16.96 0.19
CA LEU A 242 6.71 -16.38 0.04
C LEU A 242 5.75 -17.38 -0.61
N ARG A 243 4.46 -17.16 -0.43
CA ARG A 243 3.41 -17.76 -1.28
C ARG A 243 3.17 -16.89 -2.51
N ARG A 244 3.10 -15.56 -2.34
CA ARG A 244 2.90 -14.60 -3.42
C ARG A 244 3.94 -13.48 -3.39
N LEU A 245 4.47 -13.14 -4.55
CA LEU A 245 5.30 -11.95 -4.77
C LEU A 245 4.71 -11.16 -5.93
N ARG A 246 4.41 -9.88 -5.70
CA ARG A 246 4.18 -8.89 -6.76
C ARG A 246 5.31 -7.86 -6.72
N MET A 247 5.98 -7.65 -7.83
CA MET A 247 7.12 -6.73 -7.91
C MET A 247 7.11 -5.92 -9.19
N GLY A 248 7.35 -4.62 -9.07
CA GLY A 248 7.69 -3.74 -10.20
C GLY A 248 6.96 -2.41 -10.16
N PRO A 249 7.33 -1.44 -11.02
CA PRO A 249 7.85 -1.74 -12.36
C PRO A 249 9.29 -2.29 -12.41
N VAL A 250 9.57 -3.23 -13.32
CA VAL A 250 10.91 -3.79 -13.60
C VAL A 250 11.14 -3.88 -15.11
N THR A 251 12.41 -3.90 -15.51
CA THR A 251 12.81 -4.33 -16.86
C THR A 251 12.94 -5.85 -16.89
N LEU A 252 12.14 -6.51 -17.73
CA LEU A 252 12.16 -7.95 -17.92
C LEU A 252 13.39 -8.32 -18.77
N SER A 253 14.25 -9.17 -18.21
CA SER A 253 15.40 -9.74 -18.90
C SER A 253 15.54 -11.22 -18.54
N PRO A 254 16.27 -12.02 -19.34
CA PRO A 254 16.51 -13.41 -18.99
C PRO A 254 17.25 -13.56 -17.67
N GLN A 255 18.17 -12.64 -17.35
CA GLN A 255 18.95 -12.66 -16.10
C GLN A 255 18.10 -12.28 -14.88
N LEU A 256 17.04 -11.48 -15.04
CA LEU A 256 16.05 -11.28 -13.98
C LEU A 256 15.36 -12.60 -13.65
N MET A 257 14.93 -13.34 -14.67
CA MET A 257 14.29 -14.63 -14.50
C MET A 257 15.24 -15.67 -13.90
N ASP A 258 16.50 -15.72 -14.36
CA ASP A 258 17.55 -16.57 -13.80
C ASP A 258 17.74 -16.31 -12.29
N TYR A 259 17.79 -15.03 -11.89
CA TYR A 259 17.91 -14.64 -10.50
C TYR A 259 16.69 -15.04 -9.66
N LEU A 260 15.48 -14.74 -10.15
CA LEU A 260 14.23 -15.07 -9.45
C LEU A 260 14.08 -16.58 -9.28
N ALA A 261 14.39 -17.36 -10.32
CA ALA A 261 14.36 -18.82 -10.27
C ALA A 261 15.36 -19.39 -9.26
N ALA A 262 16.57 -18.81 -9.18
CA ALA A 262 17.62 -19.28 -8.28
C ALA A 262 17.41 -18.87 -6.81
N ARG A 263 16.78 -17.70 -6.55
CA ARG A 263 16.77 -17.08 -5.21
C ARG A 263 15.39 -16.92 -4.59
N VAL A 264 14.32 -16.89 -5.38
CA VAL A 264 12.97 -16.59 -4.89
C VAL A 264 12.10 -17.83 -4.94
N ALA A 265 11.82 -18.39 -3.76
CA ALA A 265 10.86 -19.47 -3.59
C ALA A 265 9.46 -18.89 -3.41
N VAL A 266 8.63 -18.98 -4.47
CA VAL A 266 7.26 -18.45 -4.49
C VAL A 266 6.32 -19.38 -5.26
N GLN A 267 5.02 -19.38 -4.93
CA GLN A 267 4.00 -20.14 -5.66
C GLN A 267 3.32 -19.30 -6.74
N ARG A 268 3.07 -18.01 -6.45
CA ARG A 268 2.52 -17.03 -7.40
C ARG A 268 3.46 -15.84 -7.55
N LEU A 269 3.98 -15.65 -8.75
CA LEU A 269 4.81 -14.50 -9.11
C LEU A 269 4.01 -13.56 -10.03
N GLU A 270 4.00 -12.29 -9.70
CA GLU A 270 3.43 -11.23 -10.52
C GLU A 270 4.50 -10.16 -10.75
N LEU A 271 4.93 -10.01 -12.00
CA LEU A 271 5.91 -9.00 -12.40
C LEU A 271 5.17 -7.86 -13.09
N VAL A 272 5.29 -6.66 -12.53
CA VAL A 272 4.86 -5.44 -13.21
C VAL A 272 6.00 -5.03 -14.13
N VAL A 273 5.86 -5.24 -15.44
CA VAL A 273 6.94 -5.00 -16.41
C VAL A 273 6.73 -3.65 -17.10
N SER A 274 7.81 -2.87 -17.14
CA SER A 274 7.93 -1.67 -17.97
C SER A 274 8.43 -2.02 -19.36
N ASP A 275 9.56 -2.74 -19.44
CA ASP A 275 10.32 -2.93 -20.68
C ASP A 275 10.88 -4.35 -20.78
N VAL A 276 11.25 -4.79 -21.98
CA VAL A 276 11.81 -6.12 -22.23
C VAL A 276 13.16 -6.01 -22.95
N VAL A 277 14.24 -6.44 -22.33
CA VAL A 277 15.58 -6.37 -22.93
C VAL A 277 16.19 -7.77 -23.07
N PRO A 278 16.99 -8.04 -24.10
CA PRO A 278 17.57 -9.36 -24.28
C PRO A 278 18.62 -9.69 -23.22
N ARG A 279 19.25 -8.68 -22.60
CA ARG A 279 20.24 -8.86 -21.53
C ARG A 279 20.15 -7.74 -20.48
N ASP A 280 20.41 -8.10 -19.23
CA ASP A 280 20.58 -7.16 -18.10
C ASP A 280 21.67 -6.11 -18.43
N GLY A 281 21.36 -4.84 -18.19
CA GLY A 281 22.23 -3.71 -18.49
C GLY A 281 22.08 -3.11 -19.89
N GLU A 282 21.31 -3.72 -20.79
CA GLU A 282 20.93 -3.09 -22.06
C GLU A 282 19.82 -2.05 -21.85
N GLU A 283 19.84 -0.98 -22.63
CA GLU A 283 18.81 0.06 -22.61
C GLU A 283 17.64 -0.33 -23.52
N PRO A 284 16.38 -0.07 -23.10
CA PRO A 284 15.23 -0.26 -23.97
C PRO A 284 15.26 0.78 -25.11
N ILE A 285 15.10 0.30 -26.34
CA ILE A 285 15.06 1.11 -27.56
C ILE A 285 13.59 1.27 -27.96
N TYR A 286 13.16 2.50 -28.25
CA TYR A 286 11.78 2.78 -28.68
C TYR A 286 11.76 3.47 -30.04
N GLU A 287 10.85 3.03 -30.90
CA GLU A 287 10.44 3.67 -32.14
C GLU A 287 8.95 4.02 -32.00
N ASP A 288 8.56 5.28 -32.21
CA ASP A 288 7.15 5.72 -32.13
C ASP A 288 6.38 5.33 -30.85
N ARG A 289 7.08 5.34 -29.69
CA ARG A 289 6.56 4.94 -28.35
C ARG A 289 6.29 3.43 -28.20
N GLU A 290 6.82 2.65 -29.13
CA GLU A 290 6.78 1.21 -29.16
C GLU A 290 8.22 0.68 -29.01
N GLN A 291 8.44 -0.24 -28.07
CA GLN A 291 9.76 -0.86 -27.87
C GLN A 291 10.22 -1.74 -29.05
N GLU A 292 11.37 -1.44 -29.67
CA GLU A 292 11.89 -2.10 -30.87
C GLU A 292 11.68 -3.63 -30.89
N GLU A 293 10.99 -4.13 -31.92
CA GLU A 293 10.65 -5.55 -32.08
C GLU A 293 11.89 -6.46 -32.06
N SER A 294 13.03 -5.97 -32.55
CA SER A 294 14.28 -6.74 -32.55
C SER A 294 14.76 -7.07 -31.13
N GLN A 295 14.55 -6.19 -30.14
CA GLN A 295 14.89 -6.45 -28.74
C GLN A 295 14.01 -7.55 -28.14
N VAL A 296 12.71 -7.50 -28.43
CA VAL A 296 11.75 -8.52 -27.98
C VAL A 296 12.09 -9.89 -28.60
N CYS A 297 12.37 -9.94 -29.90
CA CYS A 297 12.77 -11.17 -30.59
C CYS A 297 14.06 -11.77 -30.02
N LYS A 298 15.08 -10.95 -29.74
CA LYS A 298 16.32 -11.40 -29.10
C LYS A 298 16.08 -11.91 -27.67
N PHE A 299 15.19 -11.27 -26.92
CA PHE A 299 14.75 -11.77 -25.61
C PHE A 299 14.12 -13.17 -25.72
N PHE A 300 13.24 -13.40 -26.70
CA PHE A 300 12.65 -14.72 -26.94
C PHE A 300 13.71 -15.78 -27.28
N GLN A 301 14.71 -15.43 -28.08
CA GLN A 301 15.81 -16.32 -28.43
C GLN A 301 16.62 -16.72 -27.19
N GLU A 302 17.06 -15.74 -26.40
CA GLU A 302 17.82 -15.95 -25.17
C GLU A 302 17.02 -16.74 -24.12
N MET A 303 15.75 -16.40 -23.92
CA MET A 303 14.88 -17.14 -23.01
C MET A 303 14.60 -18.57 -23.48
N GLY A 304 14.52 -18.80 -24.79
CA GLY A 304 14.20 -20.11 -25.37
C GLY A 304 15.19 -21.21 -24.95
N GLU A 305 16.44 -20.84 -24.67
CA GLU A 305 17.51 -21.73 -24.21
C GLU A 305 17.41 -22.08 -22.72
N ARG A 306 16.54 -21.41 -21.95
CA ARG A 306 16.45 -21.56 -20.50
C ARG A 306 15.38 -22.57 -20.08
N ARG A 307 15.68 -23.29 -19.00
CA ARG A 307 14.77 -24.22 -18.32
C ARG A 307 14.94 -24.13 -16.81
N TYR A 308 13.85 -23.92 -16.09
CA TYR A 308 13.81 -23.69 -14.65
C TYR A 308 13.13 -24.85 -13.93
N GLU A 309 13.67 -26.06 -14.05
CA GLU A 309 13.03 -27.30 -13.55
C GLU A 309 12.83 -27.33 -12.03
N GLY A 310 13.71 -26.64 -11.27
CA GLY A 310 13.62 -26.56 -9.81
C GLY A 310 12.76 -25.40 -9.29
N TRP A 311 12.27 -24.52 -10.16
CA TRP A 311 11.57 -23.32 -9.72
C TRP A 311 10.09 -23.61 -9.46
N GLY A 312 9.68 -23.71 -8.19
CA GLY A 312 8.33 -24.16 -7.79
C GLY A 312 7.15 -23.20 -8.06
N VAL A 313 7.28 -22.25 -9.00
CA VAL A 313 6.23 -21.30 -9.35
C VAL A 313 5.11 -22.01 -10.10
N ARG A 314 3.87 -21.80 -9.68
CA ARG A 314 2.67 -22.39 -10.29
C ARG A 314 1.84 -21.39 -11.08
N HIS A 315 1.90 -20.12 -10.69
CA HIS A 315 1.18 -19.03 -11.33
C HIS A 315 2.18 -17.92 -11.65
N LEU A 316 2.28 -17.56 -12.92
CA LEU A 316 3.08 -16.43 -13.39
C LEU A 316 2.17 -15.41 -14.06
N GLU A 317 2.24 -14.18 -13.59
CA GLU A 317 1.55 -13.05 -14.17
C GLU A 317 2.56 -11.98 -14.56
N VAL A 318 2.52 -11.52 -15.81
CA VAL A 318 3.34 -10.41 -16.30
C VAL A 318 2.40 -9.23 -16.53
N ALA A 319 2.11 -8.50 -15.45
CA ALA A 319 1.23 -7.33 -15.44
C ALA A 319 1.92 -6.11 -16.05
N ARG A 320 1.18 -5.24 -16.74
CA ARG A 320 1.77 -4.18 -17.58
C ARG A 320 1.50 -2.80 -17.01
N ASN A 321 2.55 -1.99 -16.92
CA ASN A 321 2.41 -0.54 -16.86
C ASN A 321 2.99 0.04 -18.17
N ALA A 322 2.11 0.42 -19.10
CA ALA A 322 2.34 1.38 -20.20
C ALA A 322 3.04 0.98 -21.53
N VAL A 323 2.87 -0.22 -22.13
CA VAL A 323 3.39 -0.47 -23.52
C VAL A 323 2.45 -1.27 -24.47
N PRO A 324 2.32 -0.90 -25.78
CA PRO A 324 1.33 -1.44 -26.76
C PRO A 324 1.45 -2.89 -27.25
N TRP A 325 2.50 -3.65 -26.91
CA TRP A 325 2.82 -4.96 -27.50
C TRP A 325 1.84 -6.12 -27.22
N ARG A 326 0.79 -5.87 -26.43
CA ARG A 326 -0.07 -6.91 -25.84
C ARG A 326 -0.64 -7.86 -26.86
N ARG A 327 -1.36 -7.35 -27.84
CA ARG A 327 -2.03 -8.21 -28.81
C ARG A 327 -1.07 -9.01 -29.70
N ARG A 328 0.18 -8.56 -29.86
CA ARG A 328 1.11 -9.15 -30.82
C ARG A 328 1.90 -10.34 -30.25
N TYR A 329 2.24 -10.31 -28.96
CA TYR A 329 3.13 -11.31 -28.34
C TYR A 329 2.56 -12.05 -27.13
N GLU A 330 1.30 -11.81 -26.75
CA GLU A 330 0.64 -12.51 -25.63
C GLU A 330 0.80 -14.03 -25.70
N ASP A 331 0.42 -14.62 -26.83
CA ASP A 331 0.52 -16.07 -27.06
C ASP A 331 1.99 -16.51 -27.03
N GLY A 332 2.88 -15.74 -27.66
CA GLY A 332 4.32 -16.03 -27.67
C GLY A 332 4.94 -16.08 -26.27
N PHE A 333 4.62 -15.12 -25.40
CA PHE A 333 5.07 -15.12 -24.01
C PHE A 333 4.47 -16.29 -23.23
N SER A 334 3.17 -16.57 -23.40
CA SER A 334 2.52 -17.71 -22.74
C SER A 334 3.21 -19.05 -23.08
N ASP A 335 3.49 -19.26 -24.37
CA ASP A 335 4.21 -20.44 -24.87
C ASP A 335 5.67 -20.48 -24.40
N LEU A 336 6.34 -19.33 -24.35
CA LEU A 336 7.70 -19.23 -23.83
C LEU A 336 7.75 -19.64 -22.36
N TRP A 337 6.87 -19.07 -21.52
CA TRP A 337 6.85 -19.35 -20.08
C TRP A 337 6.53 -20.80 -19.78
N SER A 338 5.53 -21.36 -20.47
CA SER A 338 5.14 -22.76 -20.31
C SER A 338 6.28 -23.73 -20.66
N ARG A 339 7.13 -23.38 -21.65
CA ARG A 339 8.33 -24.17 -21.98
C ARG A 339 9.47 -23.97 -20.98
N CYS A 340 9.68 -22.75 -20.51
CA CYS A 340 10.81 -22.42 -19.63
C CYS A 340 10.60 -22.87 -18.18
N VAL A 341 9.36 -22.87 -17.68
CA VAL A 341 9.03 -23.17 -16.27
C VAL A 341 8.02 -24.34 -16.22
N PRO A 342 8.51 -25.60 -16.16
CA PRO A 342 7.65 -26.78 -16.27
C PRO A 342 6.58 -26.92 -15.16
N SER A 343 6.75 -26.24 -14.03
CA SER A 343 5.81 -26.27 -12.90
C SER A 343 4.61 -25.34 -13.06
N LEU A 344 4.59 -24.48 -14.08
CA LEU A 344 3.50 -23.54 -14.31
C LEU A 344 2.20 -24.27 -14.64
N ARG A 345 1.11 -23.76 -14.06
CA ARG A 345 -0.25 -24.23 -14.29
C ARG A 345 -1.11 -23.14 -14.92
N GLU A 346 -0.82 -21.90 -14.58
CA GLU A 346 -1.52 -20.73 -15.09
C GLU A 346 -0.51 -19.65 -15.46
N VAL A 347 -0.74 -19.04 -16.63
CA VAL A 347 0.04 -17.93 -17.15
C VAL A 347 -0.92 -16.83 -17.56
N ALA A 348 -0.67 -15.62 -17.11
CA ALA A 348 -1.40 -14.41 -17.50
C ALA A 348 -0.40 -13.36 -17.99
N VAL A 349 -0.65 -12.77 -19.16
CA VAL A 349 0.25 -11.83 -19.85
C VAL A 349 -0.52 -10.61 -20.36
#